data_AF-A0A7X8KNP3-F1
#
_entry.id   AF-A0A7X8KNP3-F1
#
_cell.length_a   1.000
_cell.length_b   1.000
_cell.length_c   1.000
_cell.angle_alpha   90.00
_cell.angle_beta   90.00
_cell.angle_gamma   90.00
#
_symmetry.space_group_name_H-M   'P 1'
#
loop_
_entity.id
_entity.type
_entity.pdbx_description
1 polymer ?
#
loop_
_entity_poly.entity_id
_entity_poly.type
_entity_poly.pdbx_seq_one_letter_code
_entity_poly.pdbx_strand_id
1 'polypeptide(L)'
;MLKKYKISFDIWALLLFLTIMIPNFIWLAIPAPHDILRADSITGTIDFIASVCQVLMIASLCFLRNSESQKIRVTPFIVGTGVCCLLYYVSWLVYYLGLVGTIVILGLTVSPCLAFLFYAIDRKNRIAIIPILLFTAGHFIYAIANFIA
;
A
#
# COMPACT_ATOMS: atom_id res chain seq x y z
N MET A 1 -23.55 0.40 -10.88
CA MET A 1 -22.53 -0.28 -10.04
C MET A 1 -22.82 -0.20 -8.54
N LEU A 2 -23.37 0.89 -8.02
CA LEU A 2 -23.58 1.10 -6.57
C LEU A 2 -24.66 0.22 -5.90
N LYS A 3 -25.62 -0.37 -6.64
CA LYS A 3 -26.68 -1.24 -6.06
C LYS A 3 -26.14 -2.49 -5.32
N LYS A 4 -24.87 -2.86 -5.55
CA LYS A 4 -24.20 -4.03 -4.93
C LYS A 4 -23.29 -3.66 -3.76
N TYR A 5 -23.24 -2.40 -3.35
CA TYR A 5 -22.37 -1.97 -2.23
C TYR A 5 -23.21 -1.63 -1.02
N LYS A 6 -22.69 -1.99 0.15
CA LYS A 6 -23.26 -1.65 1.46
C LYS A 6 -22.17 -1.01 2.30
N ILE A 7 -22.56 -0.04 3.13
CA ILE A 7 -21.66 0.53 4.13
C ILE A 7 -21.55 -0.51 5.26
N SER A 8 -20.40 -1.15 5.36
CA SER A 8 -20.12 -2.18 6.36
C SER A 8 -18.62 -2.21 6.60
N PHE A 9 -18.25 -2.24 7.88
CA PHE A 9 -16.85 -2.21 8.28
C PHE A 9 -16.17 -3.56 8.03
N ASP A 10 -15.08 -3.55 7.25
CA ASP A 10 -14.19 -4.69 7.01
C ASP A 10 -12.95 -4.57 7.90
N ILE A 11 -12.97 -5.28 9.04
CA ILE A 11 -11.86 -5.33 9.99
C ILE A 11 -10.56 -5.85 9.36
N TRP A 12 -10.66 -6.74 8.36
CA TRP A 12 -9.48 -7.34 7.74
C TRP A 12 -8.76 -6.36 6.81
N ALA A 13 -9.52 -5.47 6.16
CA ALA A 13 -8.94 -4.35 5.42
C ALA A 13 -8.15 -3.42 6.33
N LEU A 14 -8.70 -3.10 7.52
CA LEU A 14 -7.99 -2.31 8.52
C LEU A 14 -6.73 -3.04 9.02
N LEU A 15 -6.83 -4.33 9.33
CA LEU A 15 -5.67 -5.11 9.78
C LEU A 15 -4.57 -5.15 8.71
N LEU A 16 -4.91 -5.29 7.43
CA LEU A 16 -3.94 -5.22 6.33
C LEU A 16 -3.26 -3.84 6.31
N PHE A 17 -4.04 -2.76 6.39
CA PHE A 17 -3.49 -1.41 6.44
C PHE A 17 -2.53 -1.21 7.61
N LEU A 18 -2.95 -1.59 8.82
CA LEU A 18 -2.10 -1.50 10.01
C LEU A 18 -0.83 -2.34 9.86
N THR A 19 -0.93 -3.54 9.27
CA THR A 19 0.22 -4.39 9.00
C THR A 19 1.22 -3.70 8.07
N ILE A 20 0.76 -3.04 7.01
CA ILE A 20 1.62 -2.24 6.13
C ILE A 20 2.15 -0.99 6.85
N MET A 21 1.43 -0.44 7.83
CA MET A 21 1.86 0.78 8.50
C MET A 21 2.87 0.57 9.63
N ILE A 22 2.97 -0.63 10.20
CA ILE A 22 3.92 -0.94 11.29
C ILE A 22 5.36 -0.48 10.96
N PRO A 23 5.97 -0.87 9.82
CA PRO A 23 7.33 -0.42 9.51
C PRO A 23 7.46 1.10 9.36
N ASN A 24 6.43 1.78 8.84
CA ASN A 24 6.44 3.24 8.70
C ASN A 24 6.37 3.93 10.06
N PHE A 25 5.62 3.38 11.03
CA PHE A 25 5.61 3.91 12.39
C PHE A 25 6.96 3.73 13.07
N ILE A 26 7.63 2.60 12.84
CA ILE A 26 9.01 2.39 13.30
C ILE A 26 9.94 3.42 12.65
N TRP A 27 9.83 3.64 11.34
CA TRP A 27 10.63 4.63 10.59
C TRP A 27 10.39 6.08 10.99
N LEU A 28 9.15 6.41 11.35
CA LEU A 28 8.82 7.71 11.91
C LEU A 28 9.58 7.97 13.23
N ALA A 29 9.63 6.96 14.11
CA ALA A 29 10.24 7.06 15.43
C ALA A 29 11.78 6.87 15.42
N ILE A 30 12.28 5.98 14.56
CA ILE A 30 13.67 5.53 14.51
C ILE A 30 14.18 5.69 13.06
N PRO A 31 14.90 6.77 12.74
CA PRO A 31 15.48 6.96 11.41
C PRO A 31 16.41 5.81 11.02
N ALA A 32 16.46 5.48 9.74
CA ALA A 32 17.43 4.51 9.23
C ALA A 32 18.87 5.08 9.22
N PRO A 33 19.93 4.25 9.25
CA PRO A 33 21.30 4.75 9.22
C PRO A 33 21.66 5.57 7.97
N HIS A 34 21.09 5.25 6.81
CA HIS A 34 21.26 5.97 5.54
C HIS A 34 19.88 6.39 5.00
N ASP A 35 19.20 7.29 5.72
CA ASP A 35 17.79 7.58 5.51
C ASP A 35 17.50 8.52 4.34
N ILE A 36 17.58 8.01 3.11
CA ILE A 36 17.28 8.82 1.91
C ILE A 36 15.79 9.19 1.80
N LEU A 37 14.89 8.41 2.43
CA LEU A 37 13.44 8.62 2.35
C LEU A 37 12.96 9.88 3.07
N ARG A 38 13.81 10.53 3.87
CA ARG A 38 13.51 11.80 4.55
C ARG A 38 13.89 13.04 3.73
N ALA A 39 14.51 12.87 2.57
CA ALA A 39 14.83 13.99 1.70
C ALA A 39 13.54 14.67 1.20
N ASP A 40 13.63 15.98 0.95
CA ASP A 40 12.54 16.74 0.37
C ASP A 40 12.18 16.21 -1.01
N SER A 41 10.88 16.05 -1.26
CA SER A 41 10.40 15.51 -2.52
C SER A 41 10.39 16.57 -3.62
N ILE A 42 10.92 16.20 -4.79
CA ILE A 42 10.80 17.00 -6.01
C ILE A 42 9.42 16.84 -6.68
N THR A 43 8.61 15.87 -6.24
CA THR A 43 7.28 15.56 -6.77
C THR A 43 6.14 15.97 -5.84
N GLY A 44 6.33 17.01 -5.01
CA GLY A 44 5.40 17.38 -3.92
C GLY A 44 3.90 17.42 -4.29
N THR A 45 3.53 17.94 -5.47
CA THR A 45 2.12 17.93 -5.92
C THR A 45 1.58 16.52 -6.15
N ILE A 46 2.39 15.63 -6.74
CA ILE A 46 2.02 14.22 -6.98
C ILE A 46 1.89 13.49 -5.64
N ASP A 47 2.78 13.77 -4.69
CA ASP A 47 2.78 13.14 -3.37
C ASP A 47 1.53 13.52 -2.58
N PHE A 48 1.11 14.78 -2.67
CA PHE A 48 -0.15 15.24 -2.09
C PHE A 48 -1.35 14.49 -2.70
N ILE A 49 -1.42 14.40 -4.03
CA ILE A 49 -2.49 13.66 -4.72
C ILE A 49 -2.47 12.18 -4.33
N ALA A 50 -1.29 11.56 -4.26
CA ALA A 50 -1.12 10.18 -3.84
C ALA A 50 -1.62 9.99 -2.40
N SER A 51 -1.28 10.89 -1.48
CA SER A 51 -1.74 10.85 -0.09
C SER A 51 -3.26 10.93 0.02
N VAL A 52 -3.90 11.81 -0.77
CA VAL A 52 -5.38 11.87 -0.85
C VAL A 52 -5.94 10.54 -1.38
N CYS A 53 -5.34 9.96 -2.43
CA CYS A 53 -5.75 8.66 -2.96
C CYS A 53 -5.56 7.54 -1.94
N GLN A 54 -4.50 7.58 -1.12
CA GLN A 54 -4.26 6.61 -0.05
C GLN A 54 -5.39 6.65 0.99
N VAL A 55 -5.79 7.84 1.45
CA VAL A 55 -6.90 7.98 2.40
C VAL A 55 -8.20 7.46 1.79
N LEU A 56 -8.50 7.81 0.55
CA LEU A 56 -9.69 7.33 -0.17
C LEU A 56 -9.67 5.81 -0.37
N MET A 57 -8.50 5.24 -0.66
CA MET A 57 -8.27 3.80 -0.76
C MET A 57 -8.62 3.11 0.54
N ILE A 58 -8.07 3.55 1.68
CA ILE A 58 -8.32 2.91 2.98
C ILE A 58 -9.78 3.08 3.39
N ALA A 59 -10.36 4.27 3.23
CA ALA A 59 -11.77 4.48 3.50
C ALA A 59 -12.67 3.55 2.65
N SER A 60 -12.36 3.42 1.37
CA SER A 60 -13.12 2.55 0.45
C SER A 60 -12.96 1.07 0.80
N LEU A 61 -11.76 0.63 1.16
CA LEU A 61 -11.50 -0.76 1.56
C LEU A 61 -12.21 -1.12 2.87
N CYS A 62 -12.16 -0.23 3.86
CA CYS A 62 -12.72 -0.48 5.18
C CYS A 62 -14.24 -0.33 5.23
N PHE A 63 -14.85 0.62 4.51
CA PHE A 63 -16.27 0.93 4.69
C PHE A 63 -17.18 0.50 3.55
N LEU A 64 -16.66 0.32 2.32
CA LEU A 64 -17.48 0.00 1.16
C LEU A 64 -17.38 -1.48 0.81
N ARG A 65 -18.32 -2.28 1.34
CA ARG A 65 -18.32 -3.72 1.10
C ARG A 65 -19.22 -4.09 -0.06
N ASN A 66 -18.68 -4.87 -1.01
CA ASN A 66 -19.48 -5.50 -2.06
C ASN A 66 -20.33 -6.64 -1.46
N SER A 67 -21.63 -6.67 -1.75
CA SER A 67 -22.58 -7.66 -1.24
C SER A 67 -22.32 -9.08 -1.74
N GLU A 68 -21.59 -9.24 -2.85
CA GLU A 68 -21.15 -10.53 -3.38
C GLU A 68 -19.82 -11.01 -2.77
N SER A 69 -19.22 -10.20 -1.89
CA SER A 69 -17.95 -10.53 -1.23
C SER A 69 -18.14 -11.64 -0.19
N GLN A 70 -17.53 -12.79 -0.49
CA GLN A 70 -17.52 -13.97 0.38
C GLN A 70 -16.68 -13.71 1.64
N LYS A 71 -16.81 -14.56 2.67
CA LYS A 71 -15.84 -14.57 3.79
C LYS A 71 -14.42 -14.80 3.25
N ILE A 72 -13.40 -14.28 3.95
CA ILE A 72 -12.00 -14.49 3.54
C ILE A 72 -11.70 -15.99 3.51
N ARG A 73 -11.02 -16.41 2.44
CA ARG A 73 -10.55 -17.78 2.21
C ARG A 73 -9.14 -17.70 1.62
N VAL A 74 -8.42 -18.82 1.65
CA VAL A 74 -7.11 -18.91 1.01
C VAL A 74 -7.31 -18.96 -0.51
N THR A 75 -7.34 -17.80 -1.14
CA THR A 75 -7.36 -17.63 -2.60
C THR A 75 -5.96 -17.23 -3.07
N PRO A 76 -5.63 -17.40 -4.37
CA PRO A 76 -4.36 -16.92 -4.90
C PRO A 76 -4.10 -15.43 -4.65
N PHE A 77 -5.16 -14.60 -4.65
CA PHE A 77 -5.04 -13.17 -4.35
C PHE A 77 -4.72 -12.91 -2.88
N ILE A 78 -5.35 -13.62 -1.94
CA ILE A 78 -5.01 -13.49 -0.50
C ILE A 78 -3.59 -13.99 -0.22
N VAL A 79 -3.16 -15.08 -0.86
CA VAL A 79 -1.76 -15.53 -0.79
C VAL A 79 -0.83 -14.46 -1.36
N GLY A 80 -1.17 -13.86 -2.51
CA GLY A 80 -0.45 -12.74 -3.11
C GLY A 80 -0.33 -11.54 -2.17
N THR A 81 -1.41 -11.17 -1.48
CA THR A 81 -1.38 -10.12 -0.44
C THR A 81 -0.37 -10.45 0.65
N GLY A 82 -0.37 -11.69 1.15
CA GLY A 82 0.58 -12.15 2.16
C GLY A 82 2.04 -12.09 1.68
N VAL A 83 2.32 -12.57 0.47
CA VAL A 83 3.65 -12.51 -0.15
C VAL A 83 4.12 -11.06 -0.31
N CYS A 84 3.25 -10.16 -0.76
CA CYS A 84 3.56 -8.74 -0.89
C CYS A 84 3.87 -8.09 0.47
N CYS A 85 3.13 -8.45 1.52
CA CYS A 85 3.45 -7.98 2.88
C CYS A 85 4.83 -8.47 3.33
N LEU A 86 5.16 -9.74 3.09
CA LEU A 86 6.47 -10.29 3.45
C LEU A 86 7.60 -9.58 2.70
N LEU A 87 7.46 -9.40 1.39
CA LEU A 87 8.44 -8.69 0.56
C LEU A 87 8.64 -7.25 1.03
N TYR A 88 7.56 -6.58 1.43
CA TYR A 88 7.62 -5.23 1.99
C TYR A 88 8.44 -5.18 3.28
N TYR A 89 8.22 -6.12 4.19
CA TYR A 89 8.97 -6.21 5.46
C TYR A 89 10.43 -6.55 5.24
N VAL A 90 10.73 -7.47 4.31
CA VAL A 90 12.11 -7.78 3.91
C VAL A 90 12.79 -6.53 3.33
N SER A 91 12.09 -5.75 2.51
CA SER A 91 12.62 -4.51 1.95
C SER A 91 12.95 -3.49 3.03
N TRP A 92 12.09 -3.34 4.05
CA TRP A 92 12.39 -2.51 5.21
C TRP A 92 13.60 -3.00 6.01
N LEU A 93 13.69 -4.30 6.28
CA LEU A 93 14.84 -4.86 6.98
C LEU A 93 16.15 -4.56 6.24
N VAL A 94 16.17 -4.79 4.93
CA VAL A 94 17.33 -4.52 4.07
C VAL A 94 17.66 -3.01 4.05
N TYR A 95 16.64 -2.15 4.01
CA TYR A 95 16.82 -0.69 4.11
C TYR A 95 17.46 -0.28 5.44
N TYR A 96 17.02 -0.86 6.56
CA TYR A 96 17.59 -0.61 7.89
C TYR A 96 19.02 -1.17 8.08
N LEU A 97 19.40 -2.18 7.29
CA LEU A 97 20.79 -2.63 7.20
C LEU A 97 21.69 -1.67 6.39
N GLY A 98 21.13 -0.56 5.91
CA GLY A 98 21.84 0.49 5.18
C GLY A 98 21.99 0.21 3.68
N LEU A 99 21.32 -0.82 3.16
CA LEU A 99 21.35 -1.16 1.74
C LEU A 99 20.24 -0.41 0.99
N VAL A 100 20.64 0.61 0.24
CA VAL A 100 19.73 1.55 -0.43
C VAL A 100 19.83 1.41 -1.95
N GLY A 101 19.38 0.27 -2.47
CA GLY A 101 19.40 -0.01 -3.91
C GLY A 101 18.02 0.08 -4.57
N THR A 102 17.99 0.19 -5.90
CA THR A 102 16.76 0.26 -6.71
C THR A 102 15.76 -0.84 -6.36
N ILE A 103 16.23 -2.08 -6.17
CA ILE A 103 15.36 -3.22 -5.82
C ILE A 103 14.69 -3.01 -4.46
N VAL A 104 15.40 -2.43 -3.49
CA VAL A 104 14.88 -2.16 -2.14
C VAL A 104 13.82 -1.06 -2.21
N ILE A 105 14.10 0.03 -2.91
CA ILE A 105 13.15 1.13 -3.09
C ILE A 105 11.89 0.64 -3.81
N LEU A 106 12.04 -0.11 -4.91
CA LEU A 106 10.90 -0.72 -5.59
C LEU A 106 10.13 -1.69 -4.69
N GLY A 107 10.82 -2.45 -3.84
CA GLY A 107 10.20 -3.33 -2.85
C GLY A 107 9.39 -2.56 -1.81
N LEU A 108 9.90 -1.43 -1.31
CA LEU A 108 9.21 -0.52 -0.39
C LEU A 108 7.99 0.17 -1.05
N THR A 109 8.05 0.42 -2.35
CA THR A 109 6.99 1.13 -3.07
C THR A 109 5.92 0.19 -3.63
N VAL A 110 6.31 -0.81 -4.41
CA VAL A 110 5.38 -1.64 -5.19
C VAL A 110 4.71 -2.70 -4.33
N SER A 111 5.44 -3.33 -3.41
CA SER A 111 4.90 -4.41 -2.57
C SER A 111 3.65 -4.01 -1.78
N PRO A 112 3.62 -2.89 -1.02
CA PRO A 112 2.42 -2.51 -0.28
C PRO A 112 1.25 -2.17 -1.22
N CYS A 113 1.51 -1.51 -2.34
CA CYS A 113 0.49 -1.23 -3.36
C CYS A 113 -0.16 -2.50 -3.91
N LEU A 114 0.65 -3.51 -4.25
CA LEU A 114 0.16 -4.81 -4.72
C LEU A 114 -0.61 -5.56 -3.62
N ALA A 115 -0.18 -5.46 -2.36
CA ALA A 115 -0.89 -6.08 -1.24
C ALA A 115 -2.34 -5.58 -1.15
N PHE A 116 -2.55 -4.27 -1.23
CA PHE A 116 -3.87 -3.66 -1.25
C PHE A 116 -4.66 -3.99 -2.51
N LEU A 117 -4.00 -3.99 -3.68
CA LEU A 117 -4.65 -4.30 -4.95
C LEU A 117 -5.18 -5.75 -4.99
N PHE A 118 -4.36 -6.73 -4.62
CA PHE A 118 -4.77 -8.12 -4.56
C PHE A 118 -5.90 -8.35 -3.56
N TYR A 119 -5.82 -7.70 -2.39
CA TYR A 119 -6.91 -7.74 -1.42
C TYR A 119 -8.19 -7.19 -2.03
N ALA A 120 -8.16 -5.99 -2.62
CA ALA A 120 -9.33 -5.37 -3.23
C ALA A 120 -9.96 -6.22 -4.34
N ILE A 121 -9.14 -6.88 -5.16
CA ILE A 121 -9.58 -7.81 -6.22
C ILE A 121 -10.28 -9.02 -5.59
N ASP A 122 -9.68 -9.66 -4.58
CA ASP A 122 -10.31 -10.78 -3.86
C ASP A 122 -11.68 -10.38 -3.28
N ARG A 123 -11.74 -9.19 -2.65
CA ARG A 123 -12.97 -8.67 -2.05
C ARG A 123 -13.99 -8.20 -3.08
N LYS A 124 -13.64 -8.19 -4.38
CA LYS A 124 -14.41 -7.62 -5.49
C LYS A 124 -14.78 -6.15 -5.26
N ASN A 125 -13.92 -5.41 -4.56
CA ASN A 125 -14.13 -4.00 -4.23
C ASN A 125 -13.58 -3.10 -5.35
N ARG A 126 -14.35 -2.96 -6.42
CA ARG A 126 -14.00 -2.13 -7.59
C ARG A 126 -13.90 -0.64 -7.26
N ILE A 127 -14.62 -0.18 -6.24
CA ILE A 127 -14.55 1.23 -5.82
C ILE A 127 -13.16 1.52 -5.23
N ALA A 128 -12.64 0.63 -4.40
CA ALA A 128 -11.29 0.77 -3.83
C ALA A 128 -10.16 0.61 -4.88
N ILE A 129 -10.36 -0.18 -5.93
CA ILE A 129 -9.34 -0.38 -6.98
C ILE A 129 -8.93 0.94 -7.64
N ILE A 130 -9.87 1.86 -7.87
CA ILE A 130 -9.57 3.15 -8.53
C ILE A 130 -8.54 3.98 -7.72
N PRO A 131 -8.78 4.34 -6.44
CA PRO A 131 -7.80 5.06 -5.65
C PRO A 131 -6.53 4.24 -5.39
N ILE A 132 -6.59 2.89 -5.34
CA ILE A 132 -5.37 2.05 -5.25
C ILE A 132 -4.47 2.27 -6.46
N LEU A 133 -5.02 2.24 -7.68
CA LEU A 133 -4.23 2.41 -8.89
C LEU A 133 -3.64 3.82 -9.00
N LEU A 134 -4.42 4.85 -8.64
CA LEU A 134 -3.94 6.23 -8.61
C LEU A 134 -2.83 6.43 -7.57
N PHE A 135 -3.00 5.89 -6.36
CA PHE A 135 -1.97 5.89 -5.33
C PHE A 135 -0.71 5.16 -5.81
N THR A 136 -0.86 3.98 -6.43
CA THR A 136 0.26 3.19 -6.94
C THR A 136 1.05 3.97 -7.99
N ALA A 137 0.36 4.61 -8.95
CA ALA A 137 1.03 5.42 -9.96
C ALA A 137 1.79 6.61 -9.35
N GLY A 138 1.15 7.35 -8.43
CA GLY A 138 1.78 8.47 -7.75
C GLY A 138 2.99 8.04 -6.91
N HIS A 139 2.83 6.99 -6.12
CA HIS A 139 3.89 6.45 -5.27
C HIS A 139 5.07 5.89 -6.09
N PHE A 140 4.79 5.30 -7.24
CA PHE A 140 5.82 4.84 -8.18
C PHE A 140 6.57 6.01 -8.84
N ILE A 141 5.86 7.04 -9.29
CA ILE A 141 6.49 8.25 -9.85
C ILE A 141 7.38 8.92 -8.80
N TYR A 142 6.89 9.06 -7.57
CA TYR A 142 7.66 9.56 -6.43
C TYR A 142 8.97 8.77 -6.25
N ALA A 143 8.88 7.43 -6.19
CA ALA A 143 10.03 6.57 -5.96
C ALA A 143 11.08 6.68 -7.08
N ILE A 144 10.63 6.73 -8.33
CA ILE A 144 11.53 6.85 -9.49
C ILE A 144 12.21 8.21 -9.49
N ALA A 145 11.42 9.29 -9.39
CA ALA A 145 11.93 10.66 -9.53
C ALA A 145 12.86 11.08 -8.38
N ASN A 146 12.64 10.59 -7.16
CA ASN A 146 13.41 11.03 -5.99
C ASN A 146 14.62 10.13 -5.69
N PHE A 147 14.61 8.85 -6.08
CA PHE A 147 15.59 7.88 -5.58
C PHE A 147 16.27 7.00 -6.62
N ILE A 148 15.78 6.98 -7.87
CA ILE A 148 16.27 6.04 -8.89
C ILE A 148 16.81 6.76 -10.13
N ALA A 149 16.11 7.80 -10.59
CA ALA A 149 16.50 8.62 -11.74
C ALA A 149 17.49 9.72 -11.35
#